data_AF-A0A4Q2M7K7-F1
#
_entry.id   AF-A0A4Q2M7K7-F1
#
_cell.length_a   1.000
_cell.length_b   1.000
_cell.length_c   1.000
_cell.angle_alpha   90.00
_cell.angle_beta   90.00
_cell.angle_gamma   90.00
#
_symmetry.space_group_name_H-M   'P 1'
#
loop_
_entity.id
_entity.type
_entity.pdbx_description
1 polymer ?
#
loop_
_entity_poly.entity_id
_entity_poly.type
_entity_poly.pdbx_seq_one_letter_code
_entity_poly.pdbx_strand_id
1 'polypeptide(L)'
;EPQRIFGYYSLPVLIDDDVVGRIDLKSDRKAGVLRVQSAWTEPNAPVDTAERILPALREAASWQGLDSITVSERGNLTPALASAVRAG
;
A
#
# COMPACT_ATOMS: atom_id res chain seq x y z
N GLU A 1 -1.26 11.18 24.37
CA GLU A 1 -0.16 10.57 23.58
C GLU A 1 -0.61 10.41 22.13
N PRO A 2 0.24 10.70 21.13
CA PRO A 2 -0.09 10.39 19.75
C PRO A 2 -0.21 8.88 19.57
N GLN A 3 -1.40 8.42 19.19
CA GLN A 3 -1.71 7.01 19.04
C GLN A 3 -1.02 6.46 17.78
N ARG A 4 -0.21 5.41 17.94
CA ARG A 4 0.59 4.83 16.85
C ARG A 4 -0.26 3.90 15.98
N ILE A 5 -1.19 4.48 15.22
CA ILE A 5 -2.18 3.74 14.45
C ILE A 5 -1.57 3.21 13.14
N PHE A 6 -0.65 3.95 12.50
CA PHE A 6 -0.22 3.67 11.12
C PHE A 6 1.11 2.88 10.98
N GLY A 7 1.87 2.68 12.06
CA GLY A 7 3.21 2.07 12.00
C GLY A 7 4.34 3.10 12.09
N TYR A 8 5.60 2.64 12.09
CA TYR A 8 6.78 3.50 12.31
C TYR A 8 7.30 4.14 11.01
N TYR A 9 7.05 3.52 9.86
CA TYR A 9 7.51 3.95 8.54
C TYR A 9 6.38 3.89 7.51
N SER A 10 5.26 4.58 7.79
CA SER A 10 4.12 4.64 6.88
C SER A 10 4.31 5.79 5.87
N LEU A 11 4.44 5.44 4.60
CA LEU A 11 4.62 6.36 3.49
C LEU A 11 3.28 7.02 3.12
N PRO A 12 3.21 8.35 2.95
CA PRO A 12 2.00 8.99 2.44
C PRO A 12 1.77 8.56 0.98
N VAL A 13 0.50 8.30 0.66
CA VAL A 13 0.02 8.05 -0.70
C VAL A 13 -0.58 9.35 -1.23
N LEU A 14 -0.07 9.80 -2.37
CA LEU A 14 -0.59 10.97 -3.08
C LEU A 14 -1.44 10.54 -4.27
N ILE A 15 -2.62 11.15 -4.39
CA ILE A 15 -3.50 11.05 -5.55
C ILE A 15 -3.97 12.48 -5.86
N ASP A 16 -3.75 12.94 -7.10
CA ASP A 16 -4.15 14.28 -7.55
C ASP A 16 -3.74 15.40 -6.58
N ASP A 17 -2.49 15.35 -6.12
CA ASP A 17 -1.88 16.26 -5.13
C ASP A 17 -2.38 16.16 -3.68
N ASP A 18 -3.36 15.30 -3.40
CA ASP A 18 -3.86 15.07 -2.04
C ASP A 18 -3.26 13.84 -1.37
N VAL A 19 -2.97 13.95 -0.07
CA VAL A 19 -2.64 12.78 0.75
C VAL A 19 -3.93 12.02 1.04
N VAL A 20 -4.12 10.90 0.36
CA VAL A 20 -5.33 10.07 0.43
C VAL A 20 -5.16 8.85 1.33
N GLY A 21 -3.94 8.56 1.76
CA GLY A 21 -3.69 7.36 2.54
C GLY A 21 -2.25 7.22 2.99
N ARG A 22 -1.99 6.11 3.69
CA ARG A 22 -0.67 5.76 4.21
C ARG A 22 -0.43 4.28 4.06
N ILE A 23 0.78 3.92 3.61
CA ILE A 23 1.15 2.54 3.35
C ILE A 23 2.52 2.21 3.94
N ASP A 24 2.60 1.10 4.67
CA ASP A 24 3.86 0.54 5.18
C ASP A 24 4.34 -0.52 4.19
N LEU A 25 5.47 -0.27 3.54
CA LEU A 25 6.08 -1.15 2.56
C LEU A 25 7.36 -1.78 3.10
N LYS A 26 7.52 -3.07 2.84
CA LYS A 26 8.74 -3.80 3.16
C LYS A 26 9.16 -4.70 2.02
N SER A 27 10.39 -4.54 1.59
CA SER A 27 11.00 -5.39 0.57
C SER A 27 11.51 -6.67 1.19
N ASP A 28 10.97 -7.79 0.74
CA ASP A 28 11.42 -9.12 1.11
C ASP A 28 12.14 -9.75 -0.08
N ARG A 29 13.44 -9.43 -0.17
CA ARG A 29 14.31 -9.90 -1.27
C ARG A 29 14.49 -11.41 -1.27
N LYS A 30 14.35 -12.08 -0.12
CA LYS A 30 14.47 -13.54 -0.04
C LYS A 30 13.26 -14.21 -0.68
N ALA A 31 12.07 -13.65 -0.49
CA ALA A 31 10.85 -14.14 -1.08
C ALA A 31 10.54 -13.55 -2.47
N GLY A 32 11.29 -12.52 -2.91
CA GLY A 32 11.03 -11.81 -4.16
C GLY A 32 9.74 -10.98 -4.11
N VAL A 33 9.33 -10.49 -2.93
CA VAL A 33 8.02 -9.82 -2.77
C VAL A 33 8.12 -8.43 -2.14
N LEU A 34 7.29 -7.50 -2.61
CA LEU A 34 6.99 -6.24 -1.91
C LEU A 34 5.81 -6.49 -0.94
N ARG A 35 6.07 -6.40 0.35
CA ARG A 35 5.05 -6.59 1.39
C ARG A 35 4.39 -5.26 1.73
N VAL A 36 3.08 -5.18 1.57
CA VAL A 36 2.25 -4.14 2.18
C VAL A 36 1.91 -4.59 3.59
N GLN A 37 2.62 -4.06 4.59
CA GLN A 37 2.46 -4.43 5.99
C GLN A 37 1.26 -3.75 6.65
N SER A 38 0.86 -2.58 6.15
CA SER A 38 -0.45 -1.98 6.45
C SER A 38 -0.81 -0.95 5.39
N ALA A 39 -2.12 -0.72 5.20
CA ALA A 39 -2.63 0.30 4.27
C ALA A 39 -3.87 0.98 4.85
N TRP A 40 -3.87 2.31 4.87
CA TRP A 40 -4.91 3.14 5.47
C TRP A 40 -5.36 4.23 4.51
N THR A 41 -6.65 4.52 4.49
CA THR A 41 -7.19 5.72 3.83
C THR A 41 -7.25 6.90 4.80
N GLU A 42 -7.08 8.10 4.26
CA GLU A 42 -7.50 9.35 4.90
C GLU A 42 -9.00 9.59 4.60
N PRO A 43 -9.69 10.47 5.37
CA PRO A 43 -11.15 10.66 5.23
C PRO A 43 -11.64 11.09 3.84
N ASN A 44 -10.79 11.76 3.06
CA ASN A 44 -11.07 12.25 1.71
C ASN A 44 -10.62 11.30 0.60
N ALA A 45 -10.18 10.09 0.93
CA ALA A 45 -9.69 9.14 -0.05
C ALA A 45 -10.78 8.77 -1.08
N PRO A 46 -10.48 8.85 -2.39
CA PRO A 46 -11.35 8.34 -3.44
C PRO A 46 -11.69 6.86 -3.26
N VAL A 47 -12.88 6.43 -3.68
CA VAL A 47 -13.33 5.03 -3.56
C VAL A 47 -12.46 4.06 -4.36
N ASP A 48 -11.86 4.53 -5.44
CA ASP A 48 -10.97 3.82 -6.35
C ASP A 48 -9.48 3.90 -5.92
N THR A 49 -9.19 4.38 -4.71
CA THR A 49 -7.81 4.53 -4.21
C THR A 49 -6.97 3.27 -4.41
N ALA A 50 -7.51 2.08 -4.11
CA ALA A 50 -6.78 0.81 -4.25
C ALA A 50 -6.34 0.52 -5.70
N GLU A 51 -7.20 0.82 -6.67
CA GLU A 51 -6.96 0.61 -8.09
C GLU A 51 -5.93 1.62 -8.62
N ARG A 52 -6.02 2.86 -8.15
CA ARG A 52 -5.11 3.95 -8.52
C ARG A 52 -3.70 3.77 -7.96
N ILE A 53 -3.54 3.18 -6.77
CA ILE A 53 -2.21 2.96 -6.17
C ILE A 53 -1.50 1.72 -6.69
N LEU A 54 -2.23 0.71 -7.17
CA LEU A 54 -1.65 -0.57 -7.58
C LEU A 54 -0.56 -0.45 -8.66
N PRO A 55 -0.72 0.38 -9.72
CA PRO A 55 0.36 0.61 -10.68
C PRO A 55 1.64 1.13 -10.05
N ALA A 56 1.55 2.10 -9.12
CA ALA A 56 2.71 2.63 -8.42
C ALA A 56 3.38 1.59 -7.52
N LEU A 57 2.61 0.70 -6.88
CA LEU A 57 3.18 -0.42 -6.11
C LEU A 57 3.89 -1.44 -7.00
N ARG A 58 3.36 -1.72 -8.19
CA ARG A 58 4.01 -2.59 -9.18
C ARG A 58 5.30 -1.97 -9.70
N GLU A 59 5.30 -0.67 -9.99
CA GLU A 59 6.50 0.07 -10.36
C GLU A 59 7.55 0.04 -9.24
N ALA A 60 7.14 0.29 -7.99
CA ALA A 60 8.02 0.21 -6.84
C ALA A 60 8.58 -1.20 -6.60
N ALA A 61 7.79 -2.25 -6.84
CA ALA A 61 8.26 -3.63 -6.77
C ALA A 61 9.29 -3.92 -7.87
N SER A 62 8.97 -3.55 -9.12
CA SER A 62 9.85 -3.71 -10.28
C SER A 62 11.17 -2.97 -10.10
N TRP A 63 11.14 -1.71 -9.65
CA TRP A 63 12.34 -0.91 -9.40
C TRP A 63 13.27 -1.56 -8.36
N GLN A 64 12.70 -2.29 -7.41
CA GLN A 64 13.44 -2.98 -6.36
C GLN A 64 13.88 -4.41 -6.73
N GLY A 65 13.48 -4.89 -7.91
CA GLY A 65 13.75 -6.24 -8.39
C GLY A 65 12.91 -7.30 -7.67
N LEU A 66 11.63 -7.01 -7.42
CA LEU A 66 10.68 -7.91 -6.75
C LEU A 66 9.59 -8.33 -7.74
N ASP A 67 9.17 -9.59 -7.69
CA ASP A 67 8.31 -10.23 -8.69
C ASP A 67 6.82 -10.14 -8.36
N SER A 68 6.48 -9.90 -7.08
CA SER A 68 5.09 -9.88 -6.63
C SER A 68 4.84 -8.95 -5.45
N ILE A 69 3.55 -8.72 -5.17
CA ILE A 69 3.07 -7.90 -4.06
C ILE A 69 2.25 -8.80 -3.14
N THR A 70 2.44 -8.65 -1.84
CA THR A 70 1.59 -9.30 -0.82
C THR A 70 1.00 -8.26 0.11
N VAL A 71 -0.23 -8.47 0.57
CA VAL A 71 -0.98 -7.52 1.39
C VAL A 71 -1.36 -8.17 2.71
N SER A 72 -1.03 -7.52 3.83
CA SER A 72 -1.45 -7.94 5.17
C SER A 72 -2.90 -7.55 5.45
N GLU A 73 -3.42 -7.92 6.63
CA GLU A 73 -4.78 -7.55 7.05
C GLU A 73 -4.87 -6.21 7.80
N ARG A 74 -3.75 -5.51 8.01
CA ARG A 74 -3.70 -4.34 8.88
C ARG A 74 -4.07 -3.06 8.15
N GLY A 75 -5.24 -2.51 8.45
CA GLY A 75 -5.68 -1.19 7.98
C GLY A 75 -6.85 -1.27 6.99
N ASN A 76 -7.65 -0.21 6.94
CA ASN A 76 -8.94 -0.21 6.24
C ASN A 76 -8.84 -0.26 4.70
N LEU A 77 -7.68 0.06 4.12
CA LEU A 77 -7.45 -0.03 2.66
C LEU A 77 -7.01 -1.45 2.24
N THR A 78 -6.53 -2.27 3.17
CA THR A 78 -5.97 -3.58 2.85
C THR A 78 -6.91 -4.54 2.12
N PRO A 79 -8.24 -4.62 2.41
CA PRO A 79 -9.11 -5.56 1.71
C PRO A 79 -9.29 -5.20 0.24
N ALA A 80 -9.48 -3.91 -0.06
CA ALA A 80 -9.62 -3.40 -1.42
C ALA A 80 -8.32 -3.59 -2.21
N LEU A 81 -7.17 -3.27 -1.59
CA LEU A 81 -5.87 -3.45 -2.22
C LEU A 81 -5.54 -4.93 -2.49
N ALA A 82 -5.85 -5.82 -1.54
CA ALA A 82 -5.66 -7.26 -1.74
C ALA A 82 -6.56 -7.79 -2.88
N SER A 83 -7.77 -7.25 -3.04
CA SER A 83 -8.63 -7.57 -4.17
C SER A 83 -8.04 -7.11 -5.49
N ALA A 84 -7.56 -5.86 -5.56
CA ALA A 84 -6.93 -5.30 -6.75
C ALA A 84 -5.68 -6.09 -7.18
N VAL A 85 -4.83 -6.50 -6.23
CA VAL A 85 -3.65 -7.34 -6.49
C VAL A 85 -4.01 -8.72 -7.05
N ARG A 86 -5.14 -9.33 -6.64
CA ARG A 86 -5.59 -10.63 -7.17
C ARG A 86 -6.24 -10.52 -8.55
N ALA A 87 -6.82 -9.36 -8.88
CA ALA A 87 -7.61 -9.16 -10.09
C ALA A 87 -6.77 -8.86 -11.34
N GLY A 88 -5.49 -8.48 -11.20
CA GLY A 88 -4.60 -8.22 -12.34
C GLY A 88 -3.21 -8.76 -12.14
#